data_AF-A0A1G1HX75-F1
#
_entry.id   AF-A0A1G1HX75-F1
#
_cell.length_a   1.000
_cell.length_b   1.000
_cell.length_c   1.000
_cell.angle_alpha   90.00
_cell.angle_beta   90.00
_cell.angle_gamma   90.00
#
_symmetry.space_group_name_H-M   'P 1'
#
loop_
_entity.id
_entity.type
_entity.pdbx_description
1 polymer ?
#
loop_
_entity_poly.entity_id
_entity_poly.type
_entity_poly.pdbx_seq_one_letter_code
_entity_poly.pdbx_strand_id
1 'polypeptide(L)'
;MVDNPYYAKTKRNGEFAIDRLPPGTYQVVAWHPHLKPIEREMTVPANGRVTINFEFDAGSVQRPIYERQDKFRIGPEAHPGHGLDGCEVPYC
;
A
#
# COMPACT_ATOMS: atom_id res chain seq x y z
N MET A 1 8.86 7.38 -14.08
CA MET A 1 9.46 8.58 -13.47
C MET A 1 8.31 9.37 -12.85
N VAL A 2 8.47 9.90 -11.64
CA VAL A 2 7.51 10.88 -11.10
C VAL A 2 8.02 12.23 -11.57
N ASP A 3 7.34 12.83 -12.53
CA ASP A 3 7.74 14.08 -13.20
C ASP A 3 7.56 15.33 -12.32
N ASN A 4 7.12 15.16 -11.06
CA ASN A 4 6.90 16.26 -10.13
C ASN A 4 7.87 16.19 -8.93
N PRO A 5 8.78 17.17 -8.75
CA PRO A 5 9.70 17.20 -7.61
C PRO A 5 8.99 17.47 -6.27
N TYR A 6 7.73 17.92 -6.30
CA TYR A 6 6.92 18.18 -5.12
C TYR A 6 6.05 16.97 -4.78
N TYR A 7 6.63 16.03 -4.03
CA TYR A 7 5.89 14.91 -3.43
C TYR A 7 6.30 14.73 -1.96
N ALA A 8 5.37 14.21 -1.16
CA ALA A 8 5.65 13.80 0.21
C ALA A 8 5.14 12.38 0.42
N LYS A 9 5.88 11.62 1.23
CA LYS A 9 5.41 10.33 1.75
C LYS A 9 4.72 10.57 3.08
N THR A 10 3.54 9.99 3.25
CA THR A 10 2.82 10.00 4.53
C THR A 10 3.62 9.22 5.57
N LYS A 11 3.63 9.74 6.80
CA LYS A 11 4.18 9.03 7.97
C LYS A 11 3.21 7.94 8.42
N ARG A 12 3.66 7.07 9.35
CA ARG A 12 2.83 6.00 9.93
C ARG A 12 1.54 6.50 10.58
N ASN A 13 1.54 7.73 11.09
CA ASN A 13 0.37 8.40 11.69
C ASN A 13 -0.55 9.08 10.64
N GLY A 14 -0.24 8.99 9.34
CA GLY A 14 -1.01 9.64 8.28
C GLY A 14 -0.62 11.09 8.00
N GLU A 15 0.27 11.70 8.78
CA GLU A 15 0.69 13.08 8.55
C GLU A 15 1.62 13.20 7.33
N PHE A 16 1.42 14.27 6.57
CA PHE A 16 2.30 14.69 5.47
C PHE A 16 2.47 16.21 5.48
N ALA A 17 3.60 16.66 4.95
CA ALA A 17 3.88 18.08 4.74
C ALA A 17 4.68 18.24 3.44
N ILE A 18 4.29 19.21 2.62
CA ILE A 18 5.01 19.61 1.42
C ILE A 18 5.32 21.09 1.59
N ASP A 19 6.60 21.40 1.80
CA ASP A 19 7.07 22.76 2.00
C ASP A 19 7.59 23.38 0.69
N ARG A 20 7.64 24.72 0.65
CA ARG A 20 8.19 25.51 -0.47
C ARG A 20 7.44 25.33 -1.80
N LEU A 21 6.11 25.15 -1.73
CA LEU A 21 5.24 25.25 -2.90
C LEU A 21 5.07 26.73 -3.30
N PRO A 22 5.33 27.10 -4.57
CA PRO A 22 4.96 28.41 -5.09
C PRO A 22 3.45 28.65 -4.97
N PRO A 23 2.99 29.90 -4.89
CA PRO A 23 1.56 30.20 -4.98
C PRO A 23 0.98 29.78 -6.32
N GLY A 24 -0.18 29.14 -6.29
CA GLY A 24 -0.85 28.64 -7.49
C GLY A 24 -1.96 27.65 -7.17
N THR A 25 -2.72 27.28 -8.21
CA THR A 25 -3.70 26.20 -8.12
C THR A 25 -3.03 24.89 -8.53
N TYR A 26 -3.11 23.89 -7.66
CA TYR A 26 -2.50 22.59 -7.86
C TYR A 26 -3.53 21.48 -7.71
N GLN A 27 -3.37 20.44 -8.53
CA GLN A 27 -4.07 19.18 -8.33
C GLN A 27 -3.19 18.27 -7.47
N VAL A 28 -3.66 17.95 -6.28
CA VAL A 28 -2.98 17.06 -5.35
C VAL A 28 -3.55 15.66 -5.52
N VAL A 29 -2.66 14.70 -5.77
CA VAL A 29 -3.01 13.29 -5.96
C VAL A 29 -2.48 12.48 -4.79
N ALA A 30 -3.37 11.90 -4.00
CA ALA A 30 -3.03 10.93 -2.98
C ALA A 30 -3.11 9.53 -3.58
N TRP A 31 -1.99 8.81 -3.62
CA TRP A 31 -1.91 7.46 -4.19
C TRP A 31 -1.58 6.42 -3.12
N HIS A 32 -2.23 5.26 -3.22
CA HIS A 32 -1.93 4.10 -2.40
C HIS A 32 -1.91 2.83 -3.29
N PRO A 33 -0.98 1.88 -3.10
CA PRO A 33 -0.77 0.77 -4.03
C PRO A 33 -2.00 -0.10 -4.32
N HIS A 34 -2.86 -0.28 -3.31
CA HIS A 34 -4.02 -1.16 -3.40
C HIS A 34 -5.36 -0.40 -3.53
N LEU A 35 -5.33 0.93 -3.53
CA LEU A 35 -6.54 1.75 -3.60
C LEU A 35 -6.50 2.67 -4.81
N LYS A 36 -7.67 3.15 -5.22
CA LYS A 36 -7.73 4.14 -6.29
C LYS A 36 -7.12 5.46 -5.80
N PRO A 37 -6.36 6.17 -6.65
CA PRO A 37 -5.86 7.48 -6.31
C PRO A 37 -7.03 8.45 -6.08
N ILE A 38 -6.86 9.37 -5.14
CA ILE A 38 -7.81 10.44 -4.84
C ILE A 38 -7.19 11.74 -5.29
N GLU A 39 -7.91 12.47 -6.15
CA GLU A 39 -7.49 13.75 -6.69
C GLU A 39 -8.28 14.88 -6.03
N ARG A 40 -7.60 15.95 -5.64
CA ARG A 40 -8.24 17.15 -5.10
C ARG A 40 -7.55 18.40 -5.63
N GLU A 41 -8.34 19.39 -6.00
CA GLU A 41 -7.83 20.71 -6.34
C GLU A 41 -7.62 21.53 -5.07
N MET A 42 -6.48 22.21 -4.97
CA MET A 42 -6.21 23.18 -3.90
C MET A 42 -5.51 24.41 -4.44
N THR A 43 -5.83 25.57 -3.88
CA THR A 43 -5.12 26.82 -4.14
C THR A 43 -4.16 27.11 -3.01
N VAL A 44 -2.87 27.21 -3.32
CA VAL A 44 -1.81 27.58 -2.38
C VAL A 44 -1.64 29.10 -2.39
N PRO A 45 -1.88 29.79 -1.25
CA PRO A 45 -1.65 31.21 -1.14
C PRO A 45 -0.14 31.52 -1.07
N ALA A 46 0.26 32.75 -1.44
CA ALA A 46 1.67 33.16 -1.45
C ALA A 46 2.36 33.10 -0.07
N ASN A 47 1.57 33.25 1.00
CA ASN A 47 2.02 33.07 2.37
C ASN A 47 0.89 32.39 3.15
N GLY A 48 1.16 31.21 3.70
CA GLY A 48 0.19 30.49 4.51
C GLY A 48 0.40 28.98 4.46
N ARG A 49 -0.37 28.29 5.29
CA ARG A 49 -0.43 26.83 5.31
C ARG A 49 -1.81 26.43 4.82
N VAL A 50 -1.86 25.55 3.82
CA VAL A 50 -3.09 24.90 3.39
C VAL A 50 -3.13 23.52 4.04
N THR A 51 -4.24 23.22 4.70
CA THR A 51 -4.50 21.89 5.25
C THR A 51 -5.53 21.21 4.37
N ILE A 52 -5.18 20.03 3.87
CA ILE A 52 -6.09 19.16 3.11
C ILE A 52 -6.06 17.78 3.74
N ASN A 53 -7.23 17.16 3.82
CA ASN A 53 -7.41 15.82 4.36
C ASN A 53 -7.80 14.86 3.24
N PHE A 54 -7.20 13.67 3.25
CA PHE A 54 -7.54 12.57 2.37
C PHE A 54 -7.97 11.38 3.23
N GLU A 55 -9.02 10.70 2.81
CA GLU A 55 -9.56 9.55 3.50
C GLU A 55 -9.54 8.35 2.56
N PHE A 56 -8.97 7.25 3.03
CA PHE A 56 -8.87 6.00 2.29
C PHE A 56 -9.64 4.92 3.06
N ASP A 57 -10.61 4.29 2.40
CA ASP A 57 -11.34 3.18 2.97
C ASP A 57 -10.50 1.89 2.94
N ALA A 58 -9.97 1.49 4.10
CA ALA A 58 -9.16 0.29 4.23
C ALA A 58 -9.96 -1.01 4.04
N GLY A 59 -11.30 -0.97 4.20
CA GLY A 59 -12.17 -2.13 4.01
C GLY A 59 -12.26 -2.57 2.54
N SER A 60 -12.15 -1.63 1.62
CA SER A 60 -12.18 -1.87 0.17
C SER A 60 -10.89 -2.48 -0.41
N VAL A 61 -9.85 -2.66 0.41
CA VAL A 61 -8.55 -3.20 -0.03
C VAL A 61 -8.66 -4.69 -0.32
N GLN A 62 -8.72 -5.06 -1.60
CA GLN A 62 -8.63 -6.45 -2.03
C GLN A 62 -7.19 -6.97 -1.95
N ARG A 63 -6.84 -7.61 -0.83
CA ARG A 63 -5.55 -8.31 -0.68
C ARG A 63 -5.65 -9.74 -1.24
N PRO A 64 -4.76 -10.14 -2.16
CA PRO A 64 -4.75 -11.49 -2.68
C PRO A 64 -4.49 -12.51 -1.56
N ILE A 65 -5.04 -13.72 -1.73
CA ILE A 65 -5.09 -14.75 -0.67
C ILE A 65 -3.69 -15.10 -0.14
N TYR A 66 -2.67 -15.12 -1.00
CA TYR A 66 -1.29 -15.44 -0.63
C TYR A 66 -0.65 -14.42 0.34
N GLU A 67 -1.11 -13.16 0.37
CA GLU A 67 -0.62 -12.14 1.30
C GLU A 67 -1.34 -12.14 2.65
N ARG A 68 -2.54 -12.71 2.70
CA ARG A 68 -3.32 -12.90 3.93
C ARG A 68 -3.11 -14.30 4.52
N GLN A 69 -2.29 -15.12 3.89
CA GLN A 69 -2.04 -16.47 4.34
C GLN A 69 -1.11 -16.44 5.55
N ASP A 70 -1.73 -16.41 6.74
CA ASP A 70 -1.03 -16.50 8.03
C ASP A 70 -0.37 -17.89 8.22
N LYS A 71 -0.91 -18.90 7.52
CA LYS A 71 -0.42 -20.28 7.54
C LYS A 71 0.35 -20.60 6.26
N PHE A 72 1.58 -21.06 6.42
CA PHE A 72 2.31 -21.72 5.35
C PHE A 72 1.46 -22.87 4.77
N ARG A 73 1.56 -23.13 3.46
CA ARG A 73 0.94 -24.31 2.81
C ARG A 73 1.40 -25.63 3.46
N ILE A 74 2.53 -25.58 4.15
CA ILE A 74 3.11 -26.64 4.96
C ILE A 74 2.76 -26.31 6.42
N GLY A 75 1.86 -27.09 7.03
CA GLY A 75 1.56 -26.97 8.45
C GLY A 75 2.78 -27.30 9.31
N PRO A 76 2.89 -26.78 10.55
CA PRO A 76 3.99 -27.10 11.46
C PRO A 76 4.11 -28.61 11.77
N GLU A 77 3.06 -29.39 11.51
CA GLU A 77 3.02 -30.86 11.57
C GLU A 77 3.78 -31.57 10.44
N ALA A 78 4.12 -30.87 9.37
CA ALA A 78 4.88 -31.43 8.25
C ALA A 78 6.37 -31.42 8.59
N HIS A 79 6.78 -32.41 9.36
CA HIS A 79 8.18 -32.70 9.60
C HIS A 79 8.85 -33.13 8.28
N PRO A 80 9.96 -32.49 7.84
CA PRO A 80 10.63 -32.77 6.56
C PRO A 80 11.24 -34.18 6.42
N GLY A 81 11.01 -35.08 7.40
CA GLY A 81 11.54 -36.44 7.40
C GLY A 81 10.52 -37.53 7.73
N HIS A 82 9.21 -37.23 7.84
CA HIS A 82 8.21 -38.22 8.17
C HIS A 82 7.21 -38.40 7.02
N GLY A 83 7.67 -39.07 5.96
CA GLY A 83 6.85 -39.32 4.76
C GLY A 83 7.61 -39.79 3.53
N LEU A 84 8.86 -40.27 3.66
CA LEU A 84 9.62 -40.85 2.55
C LEU A 84 9.66 -42.38 2.59
N ASP A 85 8.84 -43.01 3.44
CA ASP A 85 8.68 -44.46 3.46
C ASP A 85 7.26 -44.79 2.99
N GLY A 86 7.13 -45.23 1.74
CA GLY A 86 5.85 -45.76 1.26
C GLY A 86 5.51 -45.45 -0.19
N CYS A 87 6.46 -45.51 -1.11
CA CYS A 87 6.14 -45.93 -2.47
C CYS A 87 6.41 -47.43 -2.58
N GLU A 88 5.53 -48.26 -2.03
CA GLU A 88 5.39 -49.64 -2.51
C GLU A 88 4.19 -49.74 -3.44
N VAL A 89 4.53 -50.03 -4.69
CA VAL A 89 3.67 -50.15 -5.86
C VAL A 89 2.73 -51.37 -5.75
N PRO A 90 1.65 -51.41 -6.58
CA PRO A 90 1.87 -52.03 -7.90
C PRO A 90 1.48 -51.14 -9.09
N TYR A 91 1.23 -49.84 -8.89
CA TYR A 91 1.07 -48.89 -10.00
C TYR A 91 1.94 -47.65 -9.81
N CYS A 92 3.22 -47.82 -10.14
CA CYS A 92 4.02 -46.89 -10.93
C CYS A 92 4.68 -47.71 -12.03
#